data_AF-A0A7W9IFK2-F1
#
_entry.id   AF-A0A7W9IFK2-F1
#
_cell.length_a   1.000
_cell.length_b   1.000
_cell.length_c   1.000
_cell.angle_alpha   90.00
_cell.angle_beta   90.00
_cell.angle_gamma   90.00
#
_symmetry.space_group_name_H-M   'P 1'
#
loop_
_entity.id
_entity.type
_entity.pdbx_description
1 polymer ?
#
loop_
_entity_poly.entity_id
_entity_poly.type
_entity_poly.pdbx_seq_one_letter_code
_entity_poly.pdbx_strand_id
1 'polypeptide(L)'
;MLQNPRVATIRALDESDRPHMYWHGMDVDGHVWLFETVIDDGGEYWPVRHAELGPDGISRRYSWDHIEDEHGFLAEGPLYPDDFGLNALTAEEFGTLWAALNR
;
A
#
# COMPACT_ATOMS: atom_id res chain seq x y z
N MET A 1 -21.89 15.85 -5.76
CA MET A 1 -20.99 14.75 -6.15
C MET A 1 -20.79 13.93 -4.89
N LEU A 2 -21.29 12.71 -4.83
CA LEU A 2 -21.01 11.82 -3.70
C LEU A 2 -19.50 11.58 -3.71
N GLN A 3 -18.79 12.02 -2.68
CA GLN A 3 -17.41 11.63 -2.46
C GLN A 3 -17.37 10.10 -2.46
N ASN A 4 -16.40 9.49 -3.15
CA ASN A 4 -16.20 8.05 -3.09
C ASN A 4 -15.95 7.71 -1.61
N PRO A 5 -16.86 6.99 -0.92
CA PRO A 5 -16.78 6.78 0.53
C PRO A 5 -15.49 6.05 0.91
N ARG A 6 -14.97 5.22 0.00
CA ARG A 6 -13.71 4.51 0.16
C ARG A 6 -12.51 5.46 0.18
N VAL A 7 -12.46 6.43 -0.74
CA VAL A 7 -11.42 7.48 -0.75
C VAL A 7 -11.45 8.28 0.54
N ALA A 8 -12.64 8.66 1.02
CA ALA A 8 -12.77 9.40 2.27
C ALA A 8 -12.27 8.59 3.48
N THR A 9 -12.60 7.30 3.57
CA THR A 9 -12.14 6.42 4.64
C THR A 9 -10.62 6.23 4.63
N ILE A 10 -10.04 5.93 3.46
CA ILE A 10 -8.59 5.69 3.34
C ILE A 10 -7.82 6.98 3.61
N ARG A 11 -8.30 8.12 3.11
CA ARG A 11 -7.72 9.43 3.42
C ARG A 11 -7.75 9.71 4.92
N ALA A 12 -8.87 9.43 5.59
CA ALA A 12 -8.98 9.64 7.04
C ALA A 12 -8.01 8.76 7.84
N LEU A 13 -7.71 7.55 7.36
CA LEU A 13 -6.67 6.69 7.95
C LEU A 13 -5.27 7.24 7.68
N ASP A 14 -4.96 7.59 6.43
CA ASP A 14 -3.64 8.13 6.00
C ASP A 14 -3.29 9.46 6.68
N GLU A 15 -4.28 10.33 6.89
CA GLU A 15 -4.09 11.64 7.53
C GLU A 15 -4.24 11.60 9.07
N SER A 16 -4.44 10.42 9.68
CA SER A 16 -4.58 10.28 11.13
C SER A 16 -3.23 10.26 11.86
N ASP A 17 -3.24 10.47 13.18
CA ASP A 17 -2.05 10.33 14.03
C ASP A 17 -1.71 8.86 14.37
N ARG A 18 -2.32 7.89 13.67
CA ARG A 18 -2.09 6.46 13.93
C ARG A 18 -0.71 6.05 13.40
N PRO A 19 -0.07 5.04 14.00
CA PRO A 19 1.22 4.58 13.51
C PRO A 19 1.08 3.92 12.13
N HIS A 20 1.97 4.33 11.23
CA HIS A 20 2.13 3.72 9.91
C HIS A 20 3.12 2.55 10.01
N MET A 21 2.74 1.43 9.40
CA MET A 21 3.54 0.21 9.31
C MET A 21 3.85 -0.05 7.85
N TYR A 22 5.03 -0.57 7.58
CA TYR A 22 5.55 -0.68 6.22
C TYR A 22 5.94 -2.12 5.91
N TRP A 23 5.63 -2.55 4.71
CA TRP A 23 5.76 -3.94 4.31
C TRP A 23 6.35 -4.06 2.91
N HIS A 24 7.12 -5.11 2.70
CA HIS A 24 7.63 -5.50 1.40
C HIS A 24 7.31 -6.98 1.14
N GLY A 25 6.83 -7.28 -0.07
CA GLY A 25 6.68 -8.64 -0.56
C GLY A 25 7.41 -8.81 -1.88
N MET A 26 7.84 -10.05 -2.16
CA MET A 26 8.29 -10.43 -3.48
C MET A 26 7.88 -11.86 -3.80
N ASP A 27 7.54 -12.13 -5.05
CA ASP A 27 7.31 -13.50 -5.53
C ASP A 27 8.53 -14.09 -6.27
N VAL A 28 8.36 -15.33 -6.73
CA VAL A 28 9.41 -16.08 -7.45
C VAL A 28 9.72 -15.51 -8.83
N ASP A 29 8.79 -14.77 -9.42
CA ASP A 29 8.91 -14.13 -10.73
C ASP A 29 9.52 -12.72 -10.61
N GLY A 30 9.81 -12.27 -9.37
CA GLY A 30 10.44 -11.00 -9.08
C GLY A 30 9.46 -9.83 -9.03
N HIS A 31 8.16 -10.09 -8.93
CA HIS A 31 7.19 -9.05 -8.68
C HIS A 31 7.41 -8.53 -7.27
N VAL A 32 7.43 -7.22 -7.12
CA VAL A 32 7.67 -6.57 -5.83
C VAL A 32 6.41 -5.82 -5.42
N TRP A 33 6.03 -5.95 -4.16
CA TRP A 33 4.98 -5.14 -3.54
C TRP A 33 5.53 -4.35 -2.36
N LEU A 34 5.09 -3.11 -2.22
CA LEU A 34 5.32 -2.26 -1.06
C LEU A 34 3.98 -1.79 -0.53
N PHE A 35 3.73 -1.97 0.76
CA PHE A 35 2.53 -1.48 1.42
C PHE A 35 2.89 -0.55 2.57
N GLU A 36 2.21 0.57 2.64
CA GLU A 36 2.07 1.39 3.84
C GLU A 36 0.68 1.14 4.39
N THR A 37 0.58 0.75 5.66
CA THR A 37 -0.68 0.41 6.31
C THR A 37 -0.84 1.16 7.62
N VAL A 38 -2.09 1.41 7.99
CA VAL A 38 -2.49 1.91 9.29
C VAL A 38 -3.37 0.86 9.97
N ILE A 39 -3.18 0.64 11.26
CA ILE A 39 -4.01 -0.28 12.03
C ILE A 39 -5.36 0.39 12.36
N ASP A 40 -6.48 -0.26 12.05
CA ASP A 40 -7.80 0.24 12.46
C ASP A 40 -8.13 -0.03 13.94
N ASP A 41 -9.31 0.38 14.40
CA ASP A 41 -9.75 0.10 15.77
C ASP A 41 -10.01 -1.39 16.04
N GLY A 42 -10.15 -2.19 14.98
CA GLY A 42 -10.29 -3.65 15.02
C GLY A 42 -8.96 -4.40 15.08
N GLY A 43 -7.83 -3.71 14.90
CA GLY A 43 -6.51 -4.31 14.84
C GLY A 43 -6.11 -4.81 13.45
N GLU A 44 -6.84 -4.44 12.40
CA GLU A 44 -6.57 -4.86 11.03
C GLU A 44 -5.66 -3.86 10.31
N TYR A 45 -4.72 -4.35 9.49
CA TYR A 45 -3.80 -3.50 8.74
C TYR A 45 -4.46 -2.99 7.46
N TRP A 46 -4.92 -1.75 7.45
CA TRP A 46 -5.53 -1.14 6.27
C TRP A 46 -4.48 -0.46 5.39
N PRO A 47 -4.36 -0.84 4.11
CA PRO A 47 -3.41 -0.22 3.20
C PRO A 47 -3.84 1.20 2.85
N VAL A 48 -2.95 2.17 3.10
CA VAL A 48 -3.12 3.58 2.77
C VAL A 48 -2.28 3.99 1.56
N ARG A 49 -1.15 3.30 1.35
CA ARG A 49 -0.38 3.34 0.09
C ARG A 49 0.04 1.95 -0.34
N HIS A 50 0.07 1.75 -1.64
CA HIS A 50 0.53 0.52 -2.28
C HIS A 50 1.39 0.89 -3.48
N ALA A 51 2.54 0.23 -3.63
CA ALA A 51 3.28 0.23 -4.88
C ALA A 51 3.55 -1.21 -5.30
N GLU A 52 3.53 -1.45 -6.60
CA GLU A 52 3.97 -2.70 -7.18
C GLU A 52 4.90 -2.47 -8.36
N LEU A 53 5.85 -3.38 -8.55
CA LEU A 53 6.66 -3.49 -9.75
C LEU A 53 6.38 -4.85 -10.36
N GLY A 54 5.64 -4.84 -11.46
CA GLY A 54 5.33 -6.04 -12.22
C GLY A 54 6.50 -6.51 -13.08
N PRO A 55 6.34 -7.64 -13.77
CA PRO A 55 7.36 -8.23 -14.64
C PRO A 55 7.56 -7.40 -15.92
N ASP A 56 6.61 -6.53 -16.24
CA ASP A 56 6.70 -5.53 -17.30
C ASP A 56 7.64 -4.36 -16.94
N GLY A 57 8.15 -4.32 -15.71
CA GLY A 57 9.03 -3.26 -15.23
C GLY A 57 8.34 -1.92 -15.02
N ILE A 58 7.01 -1.88 -15.09
CA ILE A 58 6.24 -0.65 -14.88
C ILE A 58 5.83 -0.60 -13.41
N SER A 59 6.27 0.45 -12.71
CA SER A 59 5.79 0.70 -11.36
C SER A 59 4.38 1.28 -11.38
N ARG A 60 3.52 0.72 -10.53
CA ARG A 60 2.17 1.22 -10.27
C ARG A 60 2.09 1.62 -8.82
N ARG A 61 1.39 2.72 -8.54
CA ARG A 61 1.26 3.27 -7.18
C ARG A 61 -0.14 3.73 -6.93
N TYR A 62 -0.68 3.35 -5.80
CA TYR A 62 -2.03 3.66 -5.39
C TYR A 62 -2.03 4.30 -4.00
N SER A 63 -2.90 5.27 -3.82
CA SER A 63 -3.18 5.98 -2.57
C SER A 63 -4.61 6.53 -2.62
N TRP A 64 -5.05 7.27 -1.61
CA TRP A 64 -6.37 7.90 -1.67
C TRP A 64 -6.51 8.91 -2.83
N ASP A 65 -5.42 9.51 -3.32
CA ASP A 65 -5.39 10.40 -4.49
C ASP A 65 -5.50 9.66 -5.83
N HIS A 66 -5.10 8.38 -5.88
CA HIS A 66 -5.15 7.53 -7.07
C HIS A 66 -5.44 6.10 -6.63
N ILE A 67 -6.73 5.77 -6.50
CA ILE A 67 -7.15 4.53 -5.83
C ILE A 67 -7.19 3.32 -6.77
N GLU A 68 -7.39 3.54 -8.07
CA GLU A 68 -7.49 2.51 -9.09
C GLU A 68 -7.23 3.08 -10.49
N ASP A 69 -6.76 2.22 -11.40
CA ASP A 69 -6.64 2.47 -12.83
C ASP A 69 -6.89 1.18 -13.63
N GLU A 70 -6.58 1.18 -14.92
CA GLU A 70 -6.77 0.02 -15.79
C GLU A 70 -5.88 -1.19 -15.45
N HIS A 71 -4.87 -0.99 -14.60
CA HIS A 71 -3.90 -2.02 -14.23
C HIS A 71 -4.08 -2.56 -12.81
N GLY A 72 -4.77 -1.85 -11.93
CA GLY A 72 -5.00 -2.33 -10.57
C GLY A 72 -5.61 -1.28 -9.65
N PHE A 73 -5.45 -1.53 -8.35
CA PHE A 73 -6.08 -0.74 -7.30
C PHE A 73 -5.30 -0.83 -5.98
N LEU A 74 -5.45 0.17 -5.12
CA LEU A 74 -5.17 0.04 -3.69
C LEU A 74 -6.09 -1.05 -3.14
N ALA A 75 -5.67 -1.90 -2.20
CA ALA A 75 -6.55 -2.97 -1.73
C ALA A 75 -7.89 -2.45 -1.14
N GLU A 76 -8.96 -3.21 -1.33
CA GLU A 76 -10.33 -2.88 -0.87
C GLU A 76 -10.61 -3.35 0.57
N GLY A 77 -9.66 -4.07 1.16
CA GLY A 77 -9.79 -4.69 2.47
C GLY A 77 -8.48 -4.67 3.25
N PRO A 78 -8.50 -5.20 4.48
CA PRO A 78 -7.31 -5.32 5.31
C PRO A 78 -6.30 -6.29 4.71
N LEU A 79 -5.03 -6.01 5.02
CA LEU A 79 -3.88 -6.81 4.66
C LEU A 79 -3.52 -7.74 5.83
N TYR A 80 -3.14 -8.98 5.51
CA TYR A 80 -2.66 -9.96 6.48
C TYR A 80 -1.21 -10.31 6.14
N PRO A 81 -0.21 -9.58 6.69
CA PRO A 81 1.19 -9.70 6.25
C PRO A 81 1.74 -11.12 6.20
N ASP A 82 1.40 -11.95 7.20
CA ASP A 82 1.85 -13.34 7.28
C ASP A 82 1.29 -14.21 6.14
N ASP A 83 0.02 -14.02 5.76
CA ASP A 83 -0.63 -14.78 4.69
C ASP A 83 -0.04 -14.45 3.31
N PHE A 84 0.45 -13.22 3.15
CA PHE A 84 1.07 -12.73 1.92
C PHE A 84 2.61 -12.83 1.91
N GLY A 85 3.22 -13.39 2.97
CA GLY A 85 4.67 -13.51 3.08
C GLY A 85 5.41 -12.17 3.10
N LEU A 86 4.77 -11.13 3.64
CA LEU A 86 5.33 -9.79 3.68
C LEU A 86 6.32 -9.65 4.84
N ASN A 87 7.39 -8.91 4.57
CA ASN A 87 8.42 -8.59 5.55
C ASN A 87 8.24 -7.15 6.00
N ALA A 88 8.29 -6.93 7.32
CA ALA A 88 8.24 -5.58 7.87
C ALA A 88 9.46 -4.76 7.43
N LEU A 89 9.23 -3.49 7.14
CA LEU A 89 10.24 -2.48 6.85
C LEU A 89 10.20 -1.38 7.91
N THR A 90 11.33 -0.71 8.08
CA THR A 90 11.36 0.62 8.69
C THR A 90 10.80 1.67 7.73
N ALA A 91 10.38 2.81 8.26
CA ALA A 91 9.92 3.95 7.45
C ALA A 91 11.00 4.44 6.46
N GLU A 92 12.28 4.37 6.85
CA GLU A 92 13.42 4.78 6.01
C GLU A 92 13.63 3.82 4.83
N GLU A 93 13.60 2.52 5.08
CA GLU A 93 13.69 1.50 4.03
C GLU A 93 12.53 1.63 3.05
N PHE A 94 11.30 1.78 3.57
CA PHE A 94 10.13 2.01 2.73
C PHE A 94 10.27 3.26 1.88
N GLY A 95 10.64 4.40 2.48
CA GLY A 95 10.81 5.66 1.75
C GLY A 95 11.86 5.56 0.64
N THR A 96 12.94 4.83 0.88
CA THR A 96 14.00 4.57 -0.12
C THR A 96 13.48 3.73 -1.29
N LEU A 97 12.79 2.62 -1.00
CA LEU A 97 12.24 1.74 -2.04
C LEU A 97 11.11 2.43 -2.82
N TRP A 98 10.22 3.14 -2.13
CA TRP A 98 9.15 3.93 -2.74
C TRP A 98 9.69 4.98 -3.71
N ALA A 99 10.76 5.68 -3.34
CA ALA A 99 11.42 6.65 -4.22
C ALA A 99 12.12 5.97 -5.41
N ALA A 100 12.65 4.75 -5.23
CA ALA A 100 13.27 4.00 -6.32
C ALA A 100 12.25 3.52 -7.37
N LEU A 101 11.02 3.19 -6.94
CA LEU A 101 9.91 2.85 -7.83
C LEU A 101 9.35 4.05 -8.62
N ASN A 102 9.80 5.27 -8.32
CA ASN A 102 9.37 6.49 -9.00
C ASN A 102 10.24 6.87 -10.23
N ARG A 103 11.03 5.93 -10.78
CA ARG A 103 11.98 6.19 -11.86
C ARG A 103 11.60 5.54 -13.19
#